data_AF-A0A7X8FDH9-F1
#
_entry.id   AF-A0A7X8FDH9-F1
#
_cell.length_a   1.000
_cell.length_b   1.000
_cell.length_c   1.000
_cell.angle_alpha   90.00
_cell.angle_beta   90.00
_cell.angle_gamma   90.00
#
_symmetry.space_group_name_H-M   'P 1'
#
loop_
_entity.id
_entity.type
_entity.pdbx_description
1 polymer ?
#
loop_
_entity_poly.entity_id
_entity_poly.type
_entity_poly.pdbx_seq_one_letter_code
_entity_poly.pdbx_strand_id
1 'polypeptide(L)' 'MARLLPPDQAEGYQIVLQIKPEDIDFLTRIIEGFDGLGIVSTIDPGQGLVVVWVTPDT' A
#
# COMPACT_ATOMS: atom_id res chain seq x y z
N MET A 1 3.97 1.76 -11.75
CA MET A 1 3.81 2.97 -10.90
C MET A 1 2.41 2.94 -10.33
N ALA A 2 2.28 2.97 -9.01
CA ALA A 2 0.96 3.03 -8.36
C ALA A 2 0.32 4.39 -8.65
N ARG A 3 -0.98 4.40 -8.98
CA ARG A 3 -1.78 5.62 -9.09
C ARG A 3 -2.77 5.62 -7.92
N LEU A 4 -2.78 6.69 -7.13
CA LEU A 4 -3.87 6.93 -6.18
C LEU A 4 -5.16 7.08 -6.98
N LEU A 5 -6.18 6.32 -6.62
CA LEU A 5 -7.47 6.37 -7.29
C LEU A 5 -8.36 7.30 -6.45
N PRO A 6 -9.19 8.13 -7.10
CA PRO A 6 -10.25 8.83 -6.39
C PRO A 6 -11.07 7.87 -5.52
N PRO A 7 -11.54 8.28 -4.32
CA PRO A 7 -12.26 7.38 -3.40
C PRO A 7 -13.50 6.71 -4.02
N ASP A 8 -14.15 7.37 -4.98
CA ASP A 8 -15.33 6.87 -5.72
C ASP A 8 -14.97 5.82 -6.81
N GLN A 9 -13.68 5.61 -7.08
CA GLN A 9 -13.17 4.70 -8.11
C GLN A 9 -12.36 3.52 -7.53
N ALA A 10 -12.25 3.43 -6.21
CA ALA A 10 -11.55 2.34 -5.55
C ALA A 10 -12.58 1.31 -5.02
N GLU A 11 -12.51 0.06 -5.50
CA GLU A 11 -13.29 -1.07 -4.93
C GLU A 11 -12.74 -1.53 -3.55
N GLY A 12 -11.91 -0.71 -2.90
CA GLY A 12 -11.30 -1.00 -1.60
C GLY A 12 -10.75 0.25 -0.93
N TYR A 13 -10.22 0.09 0.28
CA TYR A 13 -9.60 1.19 1.02
C TYR A 13 -8.13 1.35 0.63
N GLN A 14 -7.70 2.61 0.53
CA GLN A 14 -6.32 2.99 0.32
C GLN A 14 -5.76 3.59 1.61
N ILE A 15 -4.74 2.93 2.16
CA ILE A 15 -3.97 3.48 3.28
C ILE A 15 -2.68 4.04 2.67
N VAL A 16 -2.56 5.36 2.63
CA VAL A 16 -1.37 6.04 2.13
C VAL A 16 -0.46 6.35 3.32
N LEU A 17 0.81 5.97 3.22
CA LEU A 17 1.79 6.19 4.26
C LEU A 17 3.14 6.59 3.66
N GLN A 18 3.87 7.39 4.44
CA GLN A 18 5.26 7.71 4.21
C GLN A 18 6.11 6.98 5.27
N ILE A 19 7.05 6.18 4.81
CA ILE A 19 8.01 5.44 5.63
C ILE A 19 9.44 5.81 5.20
N LYS A 20 10.46 5.25 5.82
CA LYS A 20 11.81 5.40 5.28
C LYS A 20 11.95 4.58 3.99
N PRO A 21 12.66 5.07 2.97
CA PRO A 21 12.91 4.31 1.74
C PRO A 21 13.45 2.90 1.99
N GLU A 22 14.37 2.75 2.96
CA GLU A 22 14.96 1.45 3.32
C GLU A 22 13.97 0.46 3.95
N ASP A 23 12.83 0.94 4.46
CA ASP A 23 11.82 0.11 5.14
C ASP A 23 10.72 -0.40 4.18
N ILE A 24 10.70 0.02 2.90
CA ILE A 24 9.64 -0.35 1.95
C ILE A 24 9.55 -1.87 1.76
N ASP A 25 10.70 -2.54 1.59
CA ASP A 25 10.75 -4.00 1.44
C ASP A 25 10.25 -4.71 2.71
N PHE A 26 10.66 -4.20 3.87
CA PHE A 26 10.25 -4.75 5.17
C PHE A 26 8.73 -4.69 5.37
N LEU A 27 8.12 -3.53 5.10
CA LEU A 27 6.67 -3.38 5.14
C LEU A 27 5.98 -4.34 4.14
N THR A 28 6.49 -4.42 2.91
CA THR A 28 5.92 -5.26 1.85
C THR A 28 5.84 -6.72 2.31
N ARG A 29 6.94 -7.23 2.87
CA ARG A 29 7.01 -8.61 3.38
C ARG A 29 6.13 -8.87 4.59
N ILE A 30 5.92 -7.87 5.46
CA ILE A 30 4.95 -7.98 6.56
C ILE A 30 3.56 -8.22 5.98
N ILE A 31 3.12 -7.36 5.06
CA ILE A 31 1.77 -7.42 4.49
C ILE A 31 1.56 -8.71 3.68
N GLU A 32 2.52 -9.12 2.85
CA GLU A 32 2.47 -10.39 2.11
C GLU A 32 2.40 -11.62 3.03
N GLY A 33 3.01 -11.54 4.22
CA GLY A 33 2.98 -12.59 5.24
C GLY A 33 1.62 -12.82 5.89
N PHE A 34 0.68 -11.88 5.76
CA PHE A 34 -0.69 -11.99 6.28
C PHE A 34 -1.69 -12.60 5.28
N ASP A 35 -1.20 -13.27 4.23
CA ASP A 35 -1.98 -14.06 3.27
C ASP A 35 -3.20 -13.31 2.70
N GLY A 36 -2.92 -12.29 1.87
CA GLY A 36 -3.96 -11.57 1.14
C GLY A 36 -4.68 -10.46 1.92
N LEU A 37 -4.22 -10.11 3.13
CA LEU A 37 -4.74 -8.96 3.90
C LEU A 37 -4.68 -7.63 3.11
N GLY A 38 -3.71 -7.50 2.22
CA GLY A 38 -3.60 -6.35 1.34
C GLY A 38 -2.45 -6.46 0.36
N ILE A 39 -2.33 -5.45 -0.50
CA ILE A 39 -1.26 -5.32 -1.48
C ILE A 39 -0.52 -4.01 -1.21
N VAL A 40 0.81 -4.04 -1.18
CA VAL A 40 1.62 -2.82 -1.09
C VAL A 40 2.00 -2.37 -2.49
N SER A 41 1.90 -1.07 -2.77
CA SER A 41 2.44 -0.48 -3.99
C SER A 41 3.21 0.80 -3.70
N THR A 42 4.40 0.92 -4.26
CA THR A 42 5.24 2.12 -4.12
C THR A 42 4.77 3.21 -5.07
N ILE A 43 4.52 4.40 -4.52
CA ILE A 43 4.19 5.62 -5.27
C ILE A 43 5.48 6.37 -5.59
N ASP A 44 6.30 6.64 -4.58
CA ASP A 44 7.60 7.30 -4.70
C ASP A 44 8.63 6.60 -3.78
N PRO A 45 9.57 5.82 -4.32
CA PRO A 45 10.57 5.12 -3.51
C PRO A 45 11.58 6.07 -2.86
N GLY A 46 11.89 7.23 -3.47
CA GLY A 46 12.85 8.18 -2.92
C GLY A 46 12.31 8.93 -1.71
N GLN A 47 10.99 9.15 -1.68
CA GLN A 47 10.30 9.76 -0.54
C GLN A 47 9.76 8.72 0.46
N GLY A 48 9.86 7.43 0.17
CA GLY A 48 9.27 6.37 0.98
C GLY A 48 7.74 6.37 0.96
N LEU A 49 7.13 6.87 -0.11
CA LEU A 49 5.68 6.98 -0.24
C LEU A 49 5.09 5.70 -0.83
N VAL A 50 4.20 5.06 -0.09
CA VAL A 50 3.53 3.81 -0.48
C VAL A 50 2.02 3.89 -0.22
N VAL A 51 1.29 3.04 -0.91
CA VAL A 51 -0.13 2.77 -0.66
C VAL A 51 -0.31 1.30 -0.35
N VAL A 52 -1.11 1.01 0.68
CA VAL A 52 -1.60 -0.33 0.99
C VAL A 52 -3.05 -0.39 0.55
N TRP A 53 -3.34 -1.32 -0.37
CA TRP A 53 -4.66 -1.63 -0.87
C TRP A 53 -5.25 -2.74 0.00
N VAL A 54 -6.40 -2.47 0.62
CA VAL A 54 -7.12 -3.46 1.43
C VAL A 54 -8.58 -3.51 1.00
N THR A 55 -9.20 -4.68 1.12
CA THR A 55 -10.64 -4.82 0.94
C THR A 55 -11.35 -4.48 2.25
N PRO A 56 -12.56 -3.88 2.21
CA PRO A 56 -13.43 -3.82 3.37
C PRO A 56 -13.68 -5.23 3.91
N ASP A 57 -13.78 -5.37 5.24
CA ASP A 57 -14.32 -6.58 5.83
C ASP A 57 -15.75 -6.76 5.30
N THR A 58 -16.03 -7.94 4.74
CA THR A 58 -17.37 -8.35 4.28
C THR A 58 -18.26 -8.73 5.45
#